data_AF-A0A7X8C145-F1
#
_entry.id   AF-A0A7X8C145-F1
#
_cell.length_a   1.000
_cell.length_b   1.000
_cell.length_c   1.000
_cell.angle_alpha   90.00
_cell.angle_beta   90.00
_cell.angle_gamma   90.00
#
_symmetry.space_group_name_H-M   'P 1'
#
loop_
_entity.id
_entity.type
_entity.pdbx_description
1 polymer ?
#
loop_
_entity_poly.entity_id
_entity_poly.type
_entity_poly.pdbx_seq_one_letter_code
_entity_poly.pdbx_strand_id
1 'polypeptide(L)'
;MKRLIIVLFSCIVLLPCFFSCSQNKEKNNQTEFTPGEVHIYASDKNLPKQKIVNNQEYNLVYVKEKSCLSENIYLDIRGYQFLSTNFYEKCIKLEQQDDSIFTCKFKLPENTASLTLQISGDNLKYNDLVDMPLAIPVYRNANDYEYGARYFLLEESDDTNYMKIFEEEREQYPDNITIYFAKWNKDKKKLTNEQFIDLIKADLEYLETNYSTNKELAFLQLAAYLALNDENKAKTAFHKIVETKSPQSLANELFAQLIDDYIGTLNLEEKDYINMMTKLMENNINSIWLQGRFHAGFFNRFHKKSAEYKETFAKLGIKIANANMNMQRNINDYKNYKANCLSHLLPDSLQALEEITAELKKAFVAKRSDLEGYDAFLHYKMKRNFLQSVLLEQAKANHKYQETISFLRDTLLKDIPEYDMFRGMTYDIISELFVEMKNLDSADAYIFKAYQMFPERVNIKKRLLKIHKENPNIDIDSKITELTAKYPIQQIKLTDFPEIELSDGSKKNINDVKTTKMILFSSVSCSPCHQLLKDIKAAKQKSNGNITIFVVTLDNIEELLKLDAYRNDYTFLVKNPHKLIQYLNVPFTTPSYFIISKDNELISKGGGYDKNAKLQFENLFSK
;
A
#
# COMPACT_ATOMS: atom_id res chain seq x y z
N MET A 1 -30.99 -72.87 -8.29
CA MET A 1 -32.38 -72.40 -8.11
C MET A 1 -32.33 -70.87 -8.07
N LYS A 2 -33.17 -70.15 -8.83
CA LYS A 2 -33.24 -68.65 -8.96
C LYS A 2 -31.93 -67.89 -9.34
N ARG A 3 -31.92 -67.37 -10.58
CA ARG A 3 -31.29 -66.10 -11.08
C ARG A 3 -29.74 -66.05 -11.14
N LEU A 4 -29.13 -65.92 -12.35
CA LEU A 4 -29.00 -64.80 -13.33
C LEU A 4 -27.68 -64.01 -13.06
N ILE A 5 -26.66 -63.88 -13.93
CA ILE A 5 -26.51 -63.55 -15.38
C ILE A 5 -26.25 -62.04 -15.61
N ILE A 6 -25.26 -61.69 -16.48
CA ILE A 6 -25.00 -60.34 -17.09
C ILE A 6 -24.49 -59.27 -16.08
N VAL A 7 -23.41 -58.47 -16.24
CA VAL A 7 -22.36 -58.17 -17.26
C VAL A 7 -21.03 -57.95 -16.47
N LEU A 8 -19.79 -58.30 -16.87
CA LEU A 8 -19.15 -58.91 -18.06
C LEU A 8 -18.79 -58.02 -19.29
N PHE A 9 -18.59 -56.70 -19.12
CA PHE A 9 -18.04 -55.79 -20.15
C PHE A 9 -17.75 -54.37 -19.56
N SER A 10 -16.66 -54.22 -18.81
CA SER A 10 -16.13 -52.89 -18.42
C SER A 10 -14.66 -52.95 -17.96
N CYS A 11 -13.85 -53.75 -18.66
CA CYS A 11 -12.46 -53.34 -18.87
C CYS A 11 -12.47 -52.04 -19.68
N ILE A 12 -11.57 -51.08 -19.36
CA ILE A 12 -11.60 -49.70 -19.88
C ILE A 12 -12.82 -48.96 -19.28
N VAL A 13 -12.66 -47.95 -18.41
CA VAL A 13 -12.01 -46.66 -18.64
C VAL A 13 -11.33 -46.17 -17.35
N LEU A 14 -10.00 -45.90 -17.41
CA LEU A 14 -9.20 -44.93 -16.62
C LEU A 14 -9.27 -44.96 -15.05
N LEU A 15 -8.21 -44.68 -14.28
CA LEU A 15 -6.91 -44.04 -14.56
C LEU A 15 -5.85 -44.55 -13.56
N PRO A 16 -4.60 -44.85 -13.97
CA PRO A 16 -3.50 -45.19 -13.05
C PRO A 16 -2.78 -43.95 -12.50
N CYS A 17 -1.81 -44.19 -11.60
CA CYS A 17 -1.00 -43.21 -10.85
C CYS A 17 -1.78 -42.47 -9.74
N PHE A 18 -1.18 -42.16 -8.58
CA PHE A 18 0.25 -42.02 -8.29
C PHE A 18 0.78 -42.96 -7.20
N PHE A 19 1.87 -43.67 -7.51
CA PHE A 19 2.94 -43.85 -6.53
C PHE A 19 3.69 -42.52 -6.45
N SER A 20 3.42 -41.72 -5.42
CA SER A 20 4.35 -40.67 -5.00
C SER A 20 5.28 -41.26 -3.94
N CYS A 21 6.53 -41.55 -4.31
CA CYS A 21 7.56 -41.85 -3.32
C CYS A 21 7.62 -40.69 -2.33
N SER A 22 7.49 -40.99 -1.03
CA SER A 22 7.69 -40.01 0.03
C SER A 22 9.19 -39.70 0.15
N GLN A 23 9.70 -38.87 -0.77
CA GLN A 23 10.97 -38.19 -0.53
C GLN A 23 10.77 -37.35 0.73
N ASN A 24 11.55 -37.66 1.76
CA ASN A 24 11.58 -36.87 2.98
C ASN A 24 11.96 -35.43 2.61
N LYS A 25 11.02 -34.49 2.74
CA LYS A 25 11.40 -33.14 3.12
C LYS A 25 11.97 -33.25 4.52
N GLU A 26 13.29 -33.31 4.62
CA GLU A 26 13.99 -33.19 5.88
C GLU A 26 13.48 -31.93 6.59
N LYS A 27 12.93 -32.11 7.79
CA LYS A 27 12.75 -31.01 8.75
C LYS A 27 14.15 -30.64 9.26
N ASN A 28 14.95 -29.99 8.43
CA ASN A 28 16.27 -29.55 8.83
C ASN A 28 16.13 -28.49 9.93
N ASN A 29 16.61 -28.89 11.11
CA ASN A 29 16.90 -28.09 12.29
C ASN A 29 15.75 -27.21 12.82
N GLN A 30 15.11 -27.71 13.88
CA GLN A 30 14.83 -26.83 15.00
C GLN A 30 16.18 -26.32 15.53
N THR A 31 16.58 -25.10 15.17
CA THR A 31 17.60 -24.37 15.94
C THR A 31 17.12 -24.22 17.37
N GLU A 32 18.01 -24.43 18.34
CA GLU A 32 17.73 -24.14 19.74
C GLU A 32 17.53 -22.63 19.89
N PHE A 33 16.28 -22.19 20.06
CA PHE A 33 15.95 -20.77 20.13
C PHE A 33 16.43 -20.16 21.45
N THR A 34 17.50 -19.37 21.38
CA THR A 34 17.99 -18.59 22.51
C THR A 34 16.93 -17.58 22.97
N PRO A 35 16.55 -17.55 24.27
CA PRO A 35 15.58 -16.58 24.77
C PRO A 35 16.04 -15.13 24.53
N GLY A 36 15.22 -14.36 23.81
CA GLY A 36 15.52 -12.97 23.44
C GLY A 36 15.86 -12.75 21.96
N GLU A 37 15.92 -13.80 21.13
CA GLU A 37 16.13 -13.65 19.68
C GLU A 37 14.84 -13.81 18.87
N VAL A 38 14.46 -12.78 18.12
CA VAL A 38 13.28 -12.78 17.23
C VAL A 38 13.71 -13.08 15.80
N HIS A 39 13.45 -14.29 15.32
CA HIS A 39 13.84 -14.72 13.97
C HIS A 39 12.73 -14.41 12.95
N ILE A 40 13.04 -13.73 11.84
CA ILE A 40 12.14 -13.51 10.69
C ILE A 40 12.76 -14.18 9.47
N TYR A 41 12.03 -15.08 8.82
CA TYR A 41 12.45 -15.75 7.59
C TYR A 41 11.75 -15.12 6.38
N ALA A 42 12.48 -14.87 5.29
CA ALA A 42 11.94 -14.20 4.10
C ALA A 42 10.75 -14.91 3.41
N SER A 43 10.48 -16.17 3.74
CA SER A 43 9.33 -16.95 3.25
C SER A 43 8.20 -17.14 4.27
N ASP A 44 8.48 -17.04 5.56
CA ASP A 44 7.45 -17.23 6.59
C ASP A 44 6.80 -15.88 6.92
N LYS A 45 5.57 -15.71 6.44
CA LYS A 45 4.73 -14.55 6.77
C LYS A 45 4.30 -14.52 8.24
N ASN A 46 4.50 -15.61 8.98
CA ASN A 46 4.30 -15.67 10.41
C ASN A 46 5.67 -15.47 11.08
N LEU A 47 5.73 -14.58 12.07
CA LEU A 47 6.83 -14.68 13.03
C LEU A 47 6.67 -15.99 13.83
N PRO A 48 7.77 -16.67 14.19
CA PRO A 48 7.71 -17.81 15.10
C PRO A 48 7.02 -17.36 16.40
N LYS A 49 6.17 -18.23 16.97
CA LYS A 49 5.28 -17.92 18.11
C LYS A 49 6.04 -17.72 19.42
N GLN A 50 6.84 -16.66 19.48
CA GLN A 50 7.64 -16.26 20.62
C GLN A 50 6.90 -15.27 21.50
N LYS A 51 7.19 -15.34 22.80
CA LYS A 51 6.63 -14.45 23.81
C LYS A 51 7.38 -13.13 23.83
N ILE A 52 6.81 -12.11 23.20
CA ILE A 52 7.32 -10.73 23.26
C ILE A 52 6.81 -10.06 24.55
N VAL A 53 7.72 -9.47 25.32
CA VAL A 53 7.48 -8.90 26.65
C VAL A 53 7.91 -7.43 26.67
N ASN A 54 7.12 -6.58 27.31
CA ASN A 54 7.44 -5.18 27.49
C ASN A 54 8.76 -4.97 28.25
N ASN A 55 9.45 -3.86 27.97
CA ASN A 55 10.77 -3.50 28.52
C ASN A 55 11.95 -4.46 28.23
N GLN A 56 11.76 -5.62 27.60
CA GLN A 56 12.85 -6.51 27.21
C GLN A 56 13.56 -6.00 25.94
N GLU A 57 14.88 -6.23 25.86
CA GLU A 57 15.65 -6.07 24.61
C GLU A 57 15.62 -7.39 23.82
N TYR A 58 15.45 -7.26 22.51
CA TYR A 58 15.38 -8.34 21.54
C TYR A 58 16.44 -8.17 20.46
N ASN A 59 17.15 -9.25 20.17
CA ASN A 59 17.97 -9.37 18.97
C ASN A 59 17.06 -9.86 17.83
N LEU A 60 16.73 -9.01 16.85
CA LEU A 60 16.05 -9.47 15.65
C LEU A 60 17.07 -10.08 14.69
N VAL A 61 16.78 -11.28 14.18
CA VAL A 61 17.57 -11.98 13.18
C VAL A 61 16.71 -12.17 11.93
N TYR A 62 16.98 -11.40 10.88
CA TYR A 62 16.36 -11.57 9.57
C TYR A 62 17.19 -12.54 8.72
N VAL A 63 16.61 -13.69 8.39
CA VAL A 63 17.21 -14.75 7.59
C VAL A 63 16.60 -14.76 6.19
N LYS A 64 17.47 -14.57 5.20
CA LYS A 64 17.17 -14.25 3.80
C LYS A 64 17.31 -15.51 2.94
N GLU A 65 16.20 -16.15 2.58
CA GLU A 65 16.20 -17.40 1.79
C GLU A 65 16.86 -17.28 0.40
N LYS A 66 16.82 -16.09 -0.20
CA LYS A 66 17.27 -15.82 -1.58
C LYS A 66 17.95 -14.48 -1.65
N SER A 67 18.72 -14.24 -2.71
CA SER A 67 19.42 -12.98 -2.97
C SER A 67 18.45 -11.80 -3.16
N CYS A 68 17.97 -11.24 -2.04
CA CYS A 68 17.71 -9.81 -1.88
C CYS A 68 19.03 -9.04 -2.02
N LEU A 69 18.93 -7.83 -2.58
CA LEU A 69 20.05 -7.14 -3.23
C LEU A 69 20.19 -5.70 -2.73
N SER A 70 19.69 -5.46 -1.52
CA SER A 70 20.00 -4.28 -0.74
C SER A 70 21.06 -4.63 0.30
N GLU A 71 22.08 -3.79 0.38
CA GLU A 71 22.97 -3.66 1.54
C GLU A 71 22.30 -2.81 2.65
N ASN A 72 21.10 -2.28 2.37
CA ASN A 72 20.32 -1.37 3.22
C ASN A 72 18.95 -1.99 3.54
N ILE A 73 18.94 -3.03 4.38
CA ILE A 73 17.70 -3.59 4.94
C ILE A 73 17.39 -2.88 6.27
N TYR A 74 16.11 -2.68 6.55
CA TYR A 74 15.59 -1.99 7.74
C TYR A 74 14.49 -2.81 8.42
N LEU A 75 14.39 -2.64 9.73
CA LEU A 75 13.26 -3.07 10.54
C LEU A 75 12.38 -1.86 10.89
N ASP A 76 11.15 -1.86 10.38
CA ASP A 76 10.09 -0.94 10.74
C ASP A 76 9.22 -1.54 11.84
N ILE A 77 9.35 -0.99 13.05
CA ILE A 77 8.64 -1.40 14.26
C ILE A 77 7.45 -0.46 14.48
N ARG A 78 6.26 -1.05 14.73
CA ARG A 78 5.10 -0.36 15.29
C ARG A 78 4.56 -1.14 16.48
N GLY A 79 4.38 -0.50 17.62
CA GLY A 79 3.71 -1.06 18.79
C GLY A 79 2.54 -0.19 19.21
N TYR A 80 1.35 -0.77 19.40
CA TYR A 80 0.18 -0.04 19.90
C TYR A 80 0.15 -0.08 21.43
N GLN A 81 0.08 1.09 22.09
CA GLN A 81 -0.06 1.20 23.54
C GLN A 81 -1.53 1.54 23.90
N PHE A 82 -2.32 0.52 24.20
CA PHE A 82 -3.78 0.62 24.35
C PHE A 82 -4.17 1.61 25.44
N LEU A 83 -3.62 1.48 26.65
CA LEU A 83 -4.00 2.32 27.81
C LEU A 83 -3.72 3.82 27.57
N SER A 84 -2.53 4.15 27.07
CA SER A 84 -2.11 5.53 26.80
C SER A 84 -2.61 6.09 25.47
N THR A 85 -3.25 5.27 24.62
CA THR A 85 -3.71 5.62 23.27
C THR A 85 -2.60 6.23 22.41
N ASN A 86 -1.42 5.64 22.55
CA ASN A 86 -0.18 6.11 21.92
C ASN A 86 0.43 4.97 21.08
N PHE A 87 1.31 5.33 20.16
CA PHE A 87 1.98 4.37 19.30
C PHE A 87 3.49 4.52 19.42
N TYR A 88 4.16 3.42 19.72
CA TYR A 88 5.60 3.31 19.59
C TYR A 88 5.93 3.02 18.13
N GLU A 89 6.67 3.90 17.47
CA GLU A 89 7.22 3.61 16.16
C GLU A 89 8.74 3.82 16.15
N LYS A 90 9.49 2.84 15.63
CA LYS A 90 10.95 2.95 15.44
C LYS A 90 11.37 2.34 14.10
N CYS A 91 12.33 2.98 13.43
CA CYS A 91 13.05 2.37 12.29
C CYS A 91 14.48 2.04 12.75
N ILE A 92 15.02 0.91 12.30
CA ILE A 92 16.39 0.50 12.61
C ILE A 92 17.02 -0.07 11.33
N LYS A 93 18.21 0.40 10.94
CA LYS A 93 18.99 -0.27 9.89
C LYS A 93 19.48 -1.62 10.44
N LEU A 94 19.33 -2.69 9.67
CA LEU A 94 19.87 -3.99 10.03
C LEU A 94 21.35 -4.04 9.66
N GLU A 95 22.16 -4.59 10.56
CA GLU A 95 23.58 -4.88 10.37
C GLU A 95 23.71 -6.24 9.66
N GLN A 96 24.41 -6.28 8.53
CA GLN A 96 24.68 -7.54 7.84
C GLN A 96 25.74 -8.34 8.61
N GLN A 97 25.39 -9.57 9.00
CA GLN A 97 26.31 -10.51 9.67
C GLN A 97 26.88 -11.55 8.69
N ASP A 98 26.12 -11.87 7.64
CA ASP A 98 26.48 -12.81 6.57
C ASP A 98 25.70 -12.47 5.28
N ASP A 99 26.04 -13.06 4.13
CA ASP A 99 25.32 -12.90 2.84
C ASP A 99 23.79 -13.14 2.96
N SER A 100 23.39 -13.98 3.92
CA SER A 100 22.01 -14.40 4.19
C SER A 100 21.44 -13.97 5.54
N ILE A 101 22.21 -13.26 6.39
CA ILE A 101 21.80 -12.96 7.77
C ILE A 101 22.02 -11.49 8.11
N PHE A 102 20.95 -10.84 8.58
CA PHE A 102 20.92 -9.43 8.97
C PHE A 102 20.33 -9.32 10.37
N THR A 103 20.90 -8.49 11.24
CA THR A 103 20.46 -8.37 12.65
C THR A 103 20.24 -6.93 13.10
N CYS A 104 19.40 -6.72 14.11
CA CYS A 104 19.38 -5.45 14.85
C CYS A 104 18.79 -5.62 16.25
N LYS A 105 19.13 -4.71 17.16
CA LYS A 105 18.58 -4.69 18.52
C LYS A 105 17.42 -3.73 18.66
N PHE A 106 16.31 -4.22 19.22
CA PHE A 106 15.17 -3.38 19.59
C PHE A 106 14.67 -3.66 21.01
N LYS A 107 13.95 -2.69 21.57
CA LYS A 107 13.27 -2.79 22.86
C LYS A 107 11.90 -2.13 22.71
N LEU A 108 10.89 -2.67 23.40
CA LEU A 108 9.55 -2.07 23.48
C LEU A 108 9.41 -1.22 24.75
N PRO A 109 8.67 -0.10 24.70
CA PRO A 109 8.25 0.61 25.90
C PRO A 109 7.12 -0.15 26.62
N GLU A 110 6.90 0.19 27.88
CA GLU A 110 5.81 -0.33 28.71
C GLU A 110 4.43 -0.07 28.10
N ASN A 111 3.43 -0.88 28.50
CA ASN A 111 2.03 -0.77 28.07
C ASN A 111 1.81 -0.99 26.56
N THR A 112 2.80 -1.50 25.81
CA THR A 112 2.59 -1.95 24.43
C THR A 112 1.76 -3.22 24.46
N ALA A 113 0.59 -3.20 23.83
CA ALA A 113 -0.38 -4.30 23.80
C ALA A 113 -0.21 -5.20 22.57
N SER A 114 0.19 -4.65 21.43
CA SER A 114 0.51 -5.43 20.23
C SER A 114 1.66 -4.83 19.44
N LEU A 115 2.31 -5.68 18.63
CA LEU A 115 3.52 -5.37 17.87
C LEU A 115 3.42 -5.82 16.41
N THR A 116 3.79 -4.94 15.50
CA THR A 116 3.94 -5.18 14.06
C THR A 116 5.41 -4.95 13.67
N LEU A 117 6.04 -5.94 13.05
CA LEU A 117 7.46 -5.92 12.63
C LEU A 117 7.57 -6.09 11.11
N GLN A 118 7.75 -4.98 10.38
CA GLN A 118 7.87 -4.98 8.92
C GLN A 118 9.34 -4.88 8.50
N ILE A 119 9.79 -5.75 7.61
CA ILE A 119 11.09 -5.60 6.94
C ILE A 119 10.92 -4.69 5.72
N SER A 120 11.82 -3.74 5.54
CA SER A 120 11.86 -2.81 4.39
C SER A 120 13.30 -2.63 3.88
N GLY A 121 13.49 -2.12 2.66
CA GLY A 121 14.82 -2.07 2.02
C GLY A 121 14.76 -2.05 0.49
N ASP A 122 15.88 -1.75 -0.15
CA ASP A 122 15.92 -1.46 -1.58
C ASP A 122 15.71 -2.73 -2.43
N ASN A 123 14.67 -2.76 -3.26
CA ASN A 123 14.40 -3.86 -4.21
C ASN A 123 14.04 -5.22 -3.55
N LEU A 124 13.58 -5.24 -2.28
CA LEU A 124 12.71 -6.31 -1.79
C LEU A 124 11.49 -6.46 -2.72
N LYS A 125 10.90 -7.66 -2.87
CA LYS A 125 9.59 -7.74 -3.53
C LYS A 125 8.59 -6.97 -2.68
N TYR A 126 7.55 -6.44 -3.31
CA TYR A 126 6.41 -5.89 -2.57
C TYR A 126 5.59 -6.99 -1.85
N ASN A 127 5.89 -8.26 -2.11
CA ASN A 127 5.38 -9.41 -1.34
C ASN A 127 6.28 -9.75 -0.13
N ASP A 128 7.52 -9.24 -0.10
CA ASP A 128 8.49 -9.37 1.00
C ASP A 128 8.41 -8.15 1.94
N LEU A 129 7.87 -7.02 1.47
CA LEU A 129 7.13 -6.11 2.35
C LEU A 129 6.01 -6.93 2.98
N VAL A 130 6.20 -7.34 4.24
CA VAL A 130 5.22 -8.15 4.95
C VAL A 130 3.90 -7.37 5.03
N ASP A 131 2.87 -7.85 4.33
CA ASP A 131 1.48 -7.43 4.51
C ASP A 131 1.21 -7.41 6.01
N MET A 132 0.92 -6.23 6.58
CA MET A 132 1.09 -5.91 8.01
C MET A 132 0.97 -7.15 8.91
N PRO A 133 2.09 -7.64 9.48
CA PRO A 133 2.05 -8.91 10.19
C PRO A 133 1.01 -8.85 11.31
N LEU A 134 0.22 -9.92 11.34
CA LEU A 134 -0.72 -10.31 12.40
C LEU A 134 -0.20 -9.83 13.75
N ALA A 135 -0.99 -8.97 14.41
CA ALA A 135 -0.46 -8.02 15.38
C ALA A 135 -0.06 -8.76 16.66
N ILE A 136 1.24 -9.03 16.80
CA ILE A 136 1.80 -9.94 17.81
C ILE A 136 1.35 -9.45 19.19
N PRO A 137 0.61 -10.26 19.97
CA PRO A 137 0.19 -9.88 21.31
C PRO A 137 1.44 -9.73 22.19
N VAL A 138 1.57 -8.55 22.80
CA VAL A 138 2.69 -8.27 23.70
C VAL A 138 2.25 -8.54 25.14
N TYR A 139 3.18 -9.09 25.91
CA TYR A 139 2.97 -9.49 27.29
C TYR A 139 3.56 -8.46 28.25
N ARG A 140 2.90 -8.27 29.38
CA ARG A 140 3.39 -7.43 30.48
C ARG A 140 4.58 -8.07 31.19
N ASN A 141 4.61 -9.41 31.29
CA ASN A 141 5.68 -10.17 31.90
C ASN A 141 5.74 -11.64 31.38
N ALA A 142 6.53 -12.49 32.03
CA ALA A 142 6.71 -13.90 31.66
C ALA A 142 5.42 -14.76 31.67
N ASN A 143 4.35 -14.30 32.33
CA ASN A 143 3.04 -14.97 32.39
C ASN A 143 1.96 -14.13 31.69
N ASP A 144 1.78 -12.89 32.12
CA ASP A 144 0.59 -12.08 31.83
C ASP A 144 0.64 -11.36 30.48
N TYR A 145 -0.44 -11.41 29.71
CA TYR A 145 -0.67 -10.50 28.58
C TYR A 145 -0.74 -9.05 29.05
N GLU A 146 -0.42 -8.08 28.17
CA GLU A 146 -0.66 -6.66 28.44
C GLU A 146 -2.14 -6.29 28.15
N TYR A 147 -2.63 -5.20 28.75
CA TYR A 147 -4.02 -4.74 28.58
C TYR A 147 -4.41 -4.58 27.12
N GLY A 148 -5.44 -5.31 26.67
CA GLY A 148 -5.92 -5.30 25.30
C GLY A 148 -5.12 -6.17 24.31
N ALA A 149 -4.04 -6.84 24.73
CA ALA A 149 -3.27 -7.73 23.86
C ALA A 149 -4.09 -8.94 23.39
N ARG A 150 -5.00 -9.46 24.23
CA ARG A 150 -5.90 -10.57 23.85
C ARG A 150 -6.93 -10.20 22.77
N TYR A 151 -7.16 -8.91 22.50
CA TYR A 151 -8.05 -8.47 21.43
C TYR A 151 -7.64 -9.08 20.08
N PHE A 152 -6.36 -8.94 19.72
CA PHE A 152 -5.80 -9.44 18.46
C PHE A 152 -5.77 -10.97 18.43
N LEU A 153 -5.43 -11.62 19.55
CA LEU A 153 -5.52 -13.08 19.70
C LEU A 153 -6.93 -13.62 19.48
N LEU A 154 -7.95 -12.94 20.00
CA LEU A 154 -9.34 -13.35 19.82
C LEU A 154 -9.69 -13.31 18.33
N GLU A 155 -9.40 -12.22 17.62
CA GLU A 155 -9.67 -12.09 16.18
C GLU A 155 -8.98 -13.18 15.32
N GLU A 156 -7.79 -13.63 15.69
CA GLU A 156 -7.02 -14.65 14.96
C GLU A 156 -7.31 -16.10 15.39
N SER A 157 -7.82 -16.31 16.61
CA SER A 157 -8.02 -17.65 17.22
C SER A 157 -8.96 -18.58 16.46
N ASP A 158 -8.78 -19.89 16.63
CA ASP A 158 -9.69 -20.91 16.10
C ASP A 158 -11.04 -20.95 16.84
N ASP A 159 -11.96 -21.73 16.30
CA ASP A 159 -13.34 -21.77 16.77
C ASP A 159 -13.57 -22.44 18.13
N THR A 160 -12.55 -23.10 18.68
CA THR A 160 -12.56 -23.73 20.01
C THR A 160 -11.97 -22.79 21.06
N ASN A 161 -10.86 -22.11 20.74
CA ASN A 161 -10.07 -21.36 21.72
C ASN A 161 -10.52 -19.91 21.95
N TYR A 162 -11.29 -19.31 21.04
CA TYR A 162 -11.71 -17.89 21.16
C TYR A 162 -12.46 -17.54 22.46
N MET A 163 -13.35 -18.42 22.96
CA MET A 163 -14.07 -18.18 24.22
C MET A 163 -13.14 -18.19 25.43
N LYS A 164 -12.15 -19.08 25.47
CA LYS A 164 -11.15 -19.08 26.54
C LYS A 164 -10.34 -17.78 26.54
N ILE A 165 -9.94 -17.28 25.37
CA ILE A 165 -9.22 -16.01 25.24
C ILE A 165 -10.08 -14.82 25.69
N PHE A 166 -11.39 -14.86 25.40
CA PHE A 166 -12.36 -13.89 25.93
C PHE A 166 -12.46 -13.98 27.45
N GLU A 167 -12.70 -15.17 28.01
CA GLU A 167 -12.84 -15.42 29.46
C GLU A 167 -11.59 -14.97 30.25
N GLU A 168 -10.39 -15.31 29.77
CA GLU A 168 -9.14 -14.85 30.37
C GLU A 168 -8.98 -13.32 30.32
N GLU A 169 -9.45 -12.64 29.27
CA GLU A 169 -9.44 -11.17 29.21
C GLU A 169 -10.46 -10.57 30.18
N ARG A 170 -11.64 -11.20 30.33
CA ARG A 170 -12.67 -10.78 31.28
C ARG A 170 -12.25 -10.98 32.73
N GLU A 171 -11.47 -12.03 33.03
CA GLU A 171 -10.90 -12.29 34.36
C GLU A 171 -9.73 -11.34 34.69
N GLN A 172 -8.75 -11.20 33.78
CA GLN A 172 -7.56 -10.39 34.02
C GLN A 172 -7.83 -8.87 33.90
N TYR A 173 -8.72 -8.48 32.99
CA TYR A 173 -9.02 -7.08 32.65
C TYR A 173 -10.54 -6.84 32.55
N PRO A 174 -11.28 -6.93 33.67
CA PRO A 174 -12.74 -6.80 33.69
C PRO A 174 -13.27 -5.44 33.18
N ASP A 175 -12.46 -4.39 33.17
CA ASP A 175 -12.84 -3.09 32.59
C ASP A 175 -12.65 -3.01 31.06
N ASN A 176 -11.92 -3.95 30.45
CA ASN A 176 -11.78 -4.04 29.00
C ASN A 176 -13.03 -4.66 28.37
N ILE A 177 -14.09 -3.86 28.23
CA ILE A 177 -15.32 -4.31 27.56
C ILE A 177 -15.20 -4.32 26.03
N THR A 178 -14.15 -3.73 25.43
CA THR A 178 -13.98 -3.71 23.96
C THR A 178 -13.84 -5.11 23.35
N ILE A 179 -13.38 -6.08 24.15
CA ILE A 179 -13.24 -7.50 23.77
C ILE A 179 -14.57 -8.16 23.34
N TYR A 180 -15.72 -7.64 23.80
CA TYR A 180 -17.03 -8.11 23.33
C TYR A 180 -17.22 -7.90 21.82
N PHE A 181 -16.66 -6.86 21.23
CA PHE A 181 -16.80 -6.62 19.78
C PHE A 181 -16.01 -7.66 18.95
N ALA A 182 -14.79 -8.02 19.38
CA ALA A 182 -14.03 -9.11 18.78
C ALA A 182 -14.76 -10.46 18.92
N LYS A 183 -15.33 -10.74 20.09
CA LYS A 183 -16.21 -11.90 20.34
C LYS A 183 -17.40 -11.92 19.37
N TRP A 184 -18.17 -10.84 19.26
CA TRP A 184 -19.31 -10.74 18.33
C TRP A 184 -18.91 -10.94 16.86
N ASN A 185 -17.73 -10.47 16.46
CA ASN A 185 -17.18 -10.68 15.11
C ASN A 185 -16.74 -12.13 14.83
N LYS A 186 -16.55 -12.97 15.86
CA LYS A 186 -16.49 -14.44 15.75
C LYS A 186 -17.88 -15.08 15.75
N ASP A 187 -18.71 -14.72 16.72
CA ASP A 187 -20.05 -15.32 16.92
C ASP A 187 -20.94 -15.20 15.68
N LYS A 188 -20.92 -14.02 15.04
CA LYS A 188 -21.66 -13.72 13.79
C LYS A 188 -21.33 -14.64 12.62
N LYS A 189 -20.19 -15.35 12.65
CA LYS A 189 -19.76 -16.30 11.60
C LYS A 189 -20.19 -17.74 11.87
N LYS A 190 -20.68 -18.03 13.09
CA LYS A 190 -20.97 -19.39 13.60
C LYS A 190 -22.45 -19.61 13.86
N LEU A 191 -23.09 -18.62 14.46
CA LEU A 191 -24.47 -18.69 14.92
C LEU A 191 -25.45 -18.41 13.78
N THR A 192 -26.69 -18.89 13.91
CA THR A 192 -27.78 -18.37 13.09
C THR A 192 -28.02 -16.89 13.42
N ASN A 193 -28.64 -16.14 12.51
CA ASN A 193 -28.92 -14.72 12.75
C ASN A 193 -29.80 -14.50 14.00
N GLU A 194 -30.70 -15.43 14.31
CA GLU A 194 -31.54 -15.45 15.51
C GLU A 194 -30.71 -15.68 16.79
N GLN A 195 -29.89 -16.73 16.81
CA GLN A 195 -28.97 -17.03 17.92
C GLN A 195 -27.98 -15.88 18.18
N PHE A 196 -27.46 -15.25 17.12
CA PHE A 196 -26.58 -14.09 17.24
C PHE A 196 -27.33 -12.87 17.79
N ILE A 197 -28.56 -12.61 17.34
CA ILE A 197 -29.41 -11.53 17.86
C ILE A 197 -29.71 -11.71 19.35
N ASP A 198 -30.04 -12.92 19.80
CA ASP A 198 -30.34 -13.17 21.22
C ASP A 198 -29.09 -13.11 22.12
N LEU A 199 -27.94 -13.56 21.61
CA LEU A 199 -26.65 -13.37 22.27
C LEU A 199 -26.29 -11.87 22.40
N ILE A 200 -26.49 -11.10 21.33
CA ILE A 200 -26.26 -9.64 21.35
C ILE A 200 -27.15 -8.94 22.38
N LYS A 201 -28.43 -9.35 22.53
CA LYS A 201 -29.30 -8.81 23.58
C LYS A 201 -28.75 -9.10 24.98
N ALA A 202 -28.37 -10.36 25.26
CA ALA A 202 -27.90 -10.79 26.58
C ALA A 202 -26.55 -10.16 26.96
N ASP A 203 -25.58 -10.15 26.03
CA ASP A 203 -24.30 -9.48 26.23
C ASP A 203 -24.50 -7.96 26.45
N LEU A 204 -25.42 -7.33 25.70
CA LEU A 204 -25.70 -5.90 25.84
C LEU A 204 -26.42 -5.57 27.16
N GLU A 205 -27.41 -6.35 27.59
CA GLU A 205 -28.10 -6.14 28.88
C GLU A 205 -27.13 -6.25 30.06
N TYR A 206 -26.22 -7.24 30.01
CA TYR A 206 -25.12 -7.36 30.97
C TYR A 206 -24.19 -6.12 30.94
N LEU A 207 -23.78 -5.67 29.75
CA LEU A 207 -22.90 -4.50 29.58
C LEU A 207 -23.56 -3.20 30.06
N GLU A 208 -24.82 -2.96 29.73
CA GLU A 208 -25.57 -1.78 30.17
C GLU A 208 -25.81 -1.77 31.68
N THR A 209 -26.03 -2.94 32.28
CA THR A 209 -26.21 -3.08 33.74
C THR A 209 -24.91 -2.86 34.52
N ASN A 210 -23.82 -3.48 34.08
CA ASN A 210 -22.57 -3.55 34.88
C ASN A 210 -21.55 -2.47 34.50
N TYR A 211 -21.61 -1.91 33.29
CA TYR A 211 -20.60 -0.99 32.75
C TYR A 211 -21.20 0.33 32.24
N SER A 212 -22.33 0.76 32.81
CA SER A 212 -23.05 2.01 32.47
C SER A 212 -22.20 3.30 32.50
N THR A 213 -21.11 3.32 33.27
CA THR A 213 -20.15 4.43 33.37
C THR A 213 -18.91 4.27 32.47
N ASN A 214 -18.72 3.11 31.85
CA ASN A 214 -17.59 2.85 30.96
C ASN A 214 -17.84 3.51 29.61
N LYS A 215 -16.91 4.37 29.20
CA LYS A 215 -17.03 5.19 27.98
C LYS A 215 -17.14 4.36 26.70
N GLU A 216 -16.51 3.18 26.68
CA GLU A 216 -16.50 2.31 25.49
C GLU A 216 -17.86 1.61 25.28
N LEU A 217 -18.77 1.66 26.26
CA LEU A 217 -20.13 1.13 26.15
C LEU A 217 -20.91 1.78 24.98
N ALA A 218 -20.67 3.06 24.69
CA ALA A 218 -21.34 3.75 23.58
C ALA A 218 -21.00 3.13 22.20
N PHE A 219 -19.77 2.63 22.03
CA PHE A 219 -19.30 1.98 20.81
C PHE A 219 -19.90 0.57 20.65
N LEU A 220 -19.96 -0.17 21.76
CA LEU A 220 -20.63 -1.48 21.83
C LEU A 220 -22.15 -1.37 21.62
N GLN A 221 -22.78 -0.33 22.20
CA GLN A 221 -24.18 0.02 21.96
C GLN A 221 -24.44 0.25 20.47
N LEU A 222 -23.60 1.05 19.78
CA LEU A 222 -23.76 1.26 18.34
C LEU A 222 -23.66 -0.06 17.56
N ALA A 223 -22.65 -0.89 17.82
CA ALA A 223 -22.47 -2.18 17.17
C ALA A 223 -23.66 -3.14 17.40
N ALA A 224 -24.14 -3.23 18.64
CA ALA A 224 -25.25 -4.09 19.03
C ALA A 224 -26.59 -3.60 18.44
N TYR A 225 -26.91 -2.31 18.56
CA TYR A 225 -28.16 -1.78 18.01
C TYR A 225 -28.21 -1.86 16.48
N LEU A 226 -27.06 -1.78 15.79
CA LEU A 226 -26.99 -2.05 14.34
C LEU A 226 -27.22 -3.53 14.01
N ALA A 227 -26.69 -4.48 14.80
CA ALA A 227 -27.01 -5.90 14.64
C ALA A 227 -28.50 -6.22 14.92
N LEU A 228 -29.13 -5.46 15.82
CA LEU A 228 -30.54 -5.56 16.17
C LEU A 228 -31.49 -4.77 15.25
N ASN A 229 -30.97 -3.97 14.32
CA ASN A 229 -31.71 -3.04 13.45
C ASN A 229 -32.53 -1.95 14.22
N ASP A 230 -32.08 -1.56 15.42
CA ASP A 230 -32.69 -0.48 16.22
C ASP A 230 -32.06 0.87 15.87
N GLU A 231 -32.49 1.48 14.76
CA GLU A 231 -31.94 2.73 14.24
C GLU A 231 -31.99 3.89 15.27
N ASN A 232 -33.04 3.94 16.09
CA ASN A 232 -33.24 5.01 17.08
C ASN A 232 -32.23 4.89 18.23
N LYS A 233 -32.00 3.68 18.74
CA LYS A 233 -30.97 3.46 19.75
C LYS A 233 -29.56 3.54 19.15
N ALA A 234 -29.34 3.07 17.93
CA ALA A 234 -28.07 3.24 17.21
C ALA A 234 -27.72 4.73 17.05
N LYS A 235 -28.68 5.57 16.64
CA LYS A 235 -28.50 7.03 16.56
C LYS A 235 -28.17 7.62 17.93
N THR A 236 -28.86 7.19 18.98
CA THR A 236 -28.62 7.63 20.37
C THR A 236 -27.22 7.26 20.86
N ALA A 237 -26.77 6.02 20.60
CA ALA A 237 -25.43 5.55 20.92
C ALA A 237 -24.36 6.36 20.16
N PHE A 238 -24.56 6.62 18.87
CA PHE A 238 -23.64 7.42 18.08
C PHE A 238 -23.55 8.89 18.56
N HIS A 239 -24.64 9.48 19.04
CA HIS A 239 -24.57 10.81 19.67
C HIS A 239 -23.73 10.77 20.97
N LYS A 240 -23.85 9.72 21.79
CA LYS A 240 -22.93 9.53 22.92
C LYS A 240 -21.47 9.40 22.47
N ILE A 241 -21.17 8.63 21.41
CA ILE A 241 -19.81 8.48 20.86
C ILE A 241 -19.22 9.84 20.47
N VAL A 242 -19.98 10.67 19.75
CA VAL A 242 -19.59 12.04 19.34
C VAL A 242 -19.20 12.91 20.53
N GLU A 243 -19.90 12.78 21.67
CA GLU A 243 -19.65 13.56 22.89
C GLU A 243 -18.67 12.88 23.85
N THR A 244 -18.23 11.65 23.57
CA THR A 244 -17.35 10.86 24.43
C THR A 244 -15.88 11.01 24.03
N LYS A 245 -15.06 11.43 25.00
CA LYS A 245 -13.60 11.36 24.91
C LYS A 245 -13.11 9.95 25.26
N SER A 246 -13.10 9.09 24.25
CA SER A 246 -12.62 7.70 24.25
C SER A 246 -11.63 7.45 23.11
N PRO A 247 -10.35 7.83 23.31
CA PRO A 247 -9.33 7.60 22.30
C PRO A 247 -8.96 6.11 22.15
N GLN A 248 -9.38 5.21 23.06
CA GLN A 248 -9.06 3.78 23.02
C GLN A 248 -9.86 3.05 21.92
N SER A 249 -11.19 3.14 21.89
CA SER A 249 -11.97 2.53 20.80
C SER A 249 -11.71 3.18 19.44
N LEU A 250 -11.41 4.48 19.37
CA LEU A 250 -11.12 5.13 18.07
C LEU A 250 -9.74 4.81 17.49
N ALA A 251 -8.82 4.24 18.27
CA ALA A 251 -7.57 3.67 17.76
C ALA A 251 -7.72 2.20 17.27
N ASN A 252 -8.86 1.56 17.53
CA ASN A 252 -9.21 0.25 16.98
C ASN A 252 -9.82 0.42 15.56
N GLU A 253 -9.26 -0.29 14.57
CA GLU A 253 -9.66 -0.14 13.17
C GLU A 253 -11.12 -0.53 12.92
N LEU A 254 -11.64 -1.57 13.58
CA LEU A 254 -13.00 -2.03 13.36
C LEU A 254 -14.03 -1.07 13.96
N PHE A 255 -13.74 -0.42 15.10
CA PHE A 255 -14.62 0.63 15.64
C PHE A 255 -14.55 1.92 14.81
N ALA A 256 -13.37 2.31 14.34
CA ALA A 256 -13.21 3.44 13.41
C ALA A 256 -13.96 3.18 12.09
N GLN A 257 -13.86 1.96 11.54
CA GLN A 257 -14.62 1.56 10.35
C GLN A 257 -16.12 1.54 10.62
N LEU A 258 -16.58 0.91 11.70
CA LEU A 258 -18.01 0.87 12.08
C LEU A 258 -18.62 2.27 12.11
N ILE A 259 -17.85 3.25 12.58
CA ILE A 259 -18.23 4.66 12.62
C ILE A 259 -18.30 5.27 11.22
N ASP A 260 -17.28 5.13 10.35
CA ASP A 260 -17.32 5.67 8.98
C ASP A 260 -18.37 4.99 8.07
N ASP A 261 -18.65 3.70 8.30
CA ASP A 261 -19.72 2.95 7.66
C ASP A 261 -21.10 3.44 8.13
N TYR A 262 -21.33 3.60 9.44
CA TYR A 262 -22.60 4.13 9.98
C TYR A 262 -22.84 5.60 9.61
N ILE A 263 -21.81 6.44 9.66
CA ILE A 263 -21.84 7.82 9.11
C ILE A 263 -22.20 7.81 7.62
N GLY A 264 -21.89 6.73 6.89
CA GLY A 264 -22.28 6.53 5.49
C GLY A 264 -23.76 6.21 5.27
N THR A 265 -24.47 5.65 6.27
CA THR A 265 -25.93 5.38 6.18
C THR A 265 -26.78 6.54 6.71
N LEU A 266 -26.23 7.38 7.59
CA LEU A 266 -26.92 8.55 8.14
C LEU A 266 -27.13 9.64 7.06
N ASN A 267 -28.38 9.80 6.62
CA ASN A 267 -28.82 10.90 5.74
C ASN A 267 -28.93 12.24 6.52
N LEU A 268 -27.80 12.75 7.00
CA LEU A 268 -27.71 14.03 7.73
C LEU A 268 -27.70 15.24 6.80
N GLU A 269 -28.26 16.35 7.27
CA GLU A 269 -27.96 17.67 6.70
C GLU A 269 -26.46 17.98 6.83
N GLU A 270 -25.93 18.76 5.88
CA GLU A 270 -24.49 19.04 5.79
C GLU A 270 -23.94 19.71 7.07
N LYS A 271 -24.74 20.57 7.70
CA LYS A 271 -24.41 21.27 8.94
C LYS A 271 -24.31 20.35 10.15
N ASP A 272 -25.26 19.43 10.31
CA ASP A 272 -25.23 18.48 11.43
C ASP A 272 -24.08 17.49 11.29
N TYR A 273 -23.78 17.06 10.06
CA TYR A 273 -22.57 16.29 9.77
C TYR A 273 -21.30 17.05 10.20
N ILE A 274 -21.15 18.34 9.84
CA ILE A 274 -20.00 19.16 10.28
C ILE A 274 -19.90 19.17 11.81
N ASN A 275 -21.00 19.49 12.49
CA ASN A 275 -21.03 19.63 13.94
C ASN A 275 -20.68 18.32 14.66
N MET A 276 -21.28 17.20 14.25
CA MET A 276 -21.03 15.88 14.85
C MET A 276 -19.59 15.43 14.63
N MET A 277 -19.06 15.57 13.41
CA MET A 277 -17.70 15.13 13.12
C MET A 277 -16.65 16.05 13.75
N THR A 278 -16.88 17.36 13.80
CA THR A 278 -15.99 18.29 14.52
C THR A 278 -15.91 17.93 16.00
N LYS A 279 -17.05 17.74 16.68
CA LYS A 279 -17.09 17.26 18.08
C LYS A 279 -16.32 15.95 18.29
N LEU A 280 -16.64 14.92 17.49
CA LEU A 280 -16.01 13.60 17.58
C LEU A 280 -14.48 13.68 17.48
N MET A 281 -14.00 14.50 16.53
CA MET A 281 -12.58 14.64 16.22
C MET A 281 -11.83 15.54 17.20
N GLU A 282 -12.44 16.60 17.73
CA GLU A 282 -11.83 17.43 18.77
C GLU A 282 -11.73 16.68 20.11
N ASN A 283 -12.73 15.85 20.44
CA ASN A 283 -12.70 14.98 21.61
C ASN A 283 -11.56 13.93 21.55
N ASN A 284 -11.24 13.44 20.34
CA ASN A 284 -10.40 12.26 20.12
C ASN A 284 -9.21 12.51 19.16
N ILE A 285 -8.74 13.76 19.13
CA ILE A 285 -7.71 14.30 18.22
C ILE A 285 -6.38 13.52 18.15
N ASN A 286 -6.02 12.81 19.23
CA ASN A 286 -4.77 12.05 19.31
C ASN A 286 -4.86 10.61 18.76
N SER A 287 -6.05 10.02 18.67
CA SER A 287 -6.22 8.62 18.25
C SER A 287 -6.63 8.47 16.78
N ILE A 288 -7.28 9.49 16.21
CA ILE A 288 -7.97 9.41 14.91
C ILE A 288 -7.06 9.32 13.68
N TRP A 289 -5.83 9.83 13.73
CA TRP A 289 -4.94 9.83 12.57
C TRP A 289 -4.40 8.44 12.20
N LEU A 290 -4.43 7.52 13.16
CA LEU A 290 -3.61 6.30 13.18
C LEU A 290 -4.14 5.18 12.28
N GLN A 291 -5.33 5.36 11.69
CA GLN A 291 -5.86 4.48 10.66
C GLN A 291 -6.08 5.22 9.35
N GLY A 292 -5.18 4.96 8.39
CA GLY A 292 -5.21 5.58 7.06
C GLY A 292 -6.50 5.31 6.28
N ARG A 293 -7.24 4.24 6.62
CA ARG A 293 -8.58 3.97 6.07
C ARG A 293 -9.65 4.90 6.61
N PHE A 294 -9.65 5.21 7.91
CA PHE A 294 -10.59 6.18 8.48
C PHE A 294 -10.34 7.57 7.89
N HIS A 295 -9.07 7.98 7.79
CA HIS A 295 -8.70 9.20 7.06
C HIS A 295 -9.09 9.16 5.57
N ALA A 296 -8.91 8.05 4.85
CA ALA A 296 -9.28 7.97 3.43
C ALA A 296 -10.81 7.94 3.20
N GLY A 297 -11.57 7.21 4.02
CA GLY A 297 -13.02 7.11 3.94
C GLY A 297 -13.70 8.44 4.28
N PHE A 298 -13.24 9.10 5.35
CA PHE A 298 -13.65 10.44 5.73
C PHE A 298 -13.23 11.49 4.69
N PHE A 299 -11.95 11.53 4.29
CA PHE A 299 -11.45 12.61 3.42
C PHE A 299 -11.85 12.50 1.94
N ASN A 300 -12.01 11.30 1.36
CA ASN A 300 -12.47 11.19 -0.03
C ASN A 300 -13.94 11.61 -0.21
N ARG A 301 -14.75 11.61 0.87
CA ARG A 301 -16.13 12.13 0.83
C ARG A 301 -16.20 13.66 0.72
N PHE A 302 -15.11 14.41 0.93
CA PHE A 302 -15.10 15.89 0.86
C PHE A 302 -15.29 16.49 -0.55
N HIS A 303 -14.99 15.74 -1.62
CA HIS A 303 -14.93 16.31 -2.98
C HIS A 303 -16.28 16.77 -3.57
N LYS A 304 -17.43 16.52 -2.91
CA LYS A 304 -18.78 16.83 -3.41
C LYS A 304 -19.53 17.94 -2.65
N LYS A 305 -18.95 18.53 -1.60
CA LYS A 305 -19.66 19.43 -0.65
C LYS A 305 -19.13 20.88 -0.66
N SER A 306 -19.76 21.74 0.15
CA SER A 306 -19.61 23.21 0.14
C SER A 306 -18.21 23.73 0.51
N ALA A 307 -18.04 25.07 0.47
CA ALA A 307 -16.80 25.73 0.88
C ALA A 307 -16.60 25.67 2.41
N GLU A 308 -17.62 26.03 3.19
CA GLU A 308 -17.65 26.00 4.67
C GLU A 308 -17.30 24.60 5.22
N TYR A 309 -17.80 23.56 4.57
CA TYR A 309 -17.48 22.16 4.85
C TYR A 309 -15.97 21.89 4.71
N LYS A 310 -15.37 22.25 3.56
CA LYS A 310 -13.93 22.07 3.30
C LYS A 310 -13.07 22.87 4.28
N GLU A 311 -13.47 24.10 4.57
CA GLU A 311 -12.76 24.98 5.50
C GLU A 311 -12.71 24.38 6.91
N THR A 312 -13.85 23.89 7.41
CA THR A 312 -13.95 23.32 8.76
C THR A 312 -13.09 22.05 8.89
N PHE A 313 -13.17 21.13 7.92
CA PHE A 313 -12.38 19.91 7.94
C PHE A 313 -10.88 20.13 7.65
N ALA A 314 -10.52 21.18 6.92
CA ALA A 314 -9.13 21.59 6.78
C ALA A 314 -8.54 22.16 8.09
N LYS A 315 -9.29 23.03 8.79
CA LYS A 315 -8.93 23.52 10.14
C LYS A 315 -8.75 22.37 11.12
N LEU A 316 -9.66 21.39 11.10
CA LEU A 316 -9.62 20.18 11.92
C LEU A 316 -8.42 19.29 11.58
N GLY A 317 -8.14 19.08 10.29
CA GLY A 317 -6.97 18.33 9.81
C GLY A 317 -5.64 18.95 10.26
N ILE A 318 -5.55 20.29 10.32
CA ILE A 318 -4.38 21.01 10.86
C ILE A 318 -4.24 20.78 12.37
N LYS A 319 -5.35 20.80 13.14
CA LYS A 319 -5.31 20.47 14.57
C LYS A 319 -4.76 19.05 14.79
N ILE A 320 -5.30 18.06 14.08
CA ILE A 320 -4.85 16.65 14.13
C ILE A 320 -3.36 16.55 13.75
N ALA A 321 -2.93 17.19 12.66
CA ALA A 321 -1.54 17.16 12.22
C ALA A 321 -0.60 17.77 13.28
N ASN A 322 -0.95 18.92 13.86
CA ASN A 322 -0.17 19.54 14.93
C ASN A 322 -0.04 18.64 16.17
N ALA A 323 -1.13 17.99 16.58
CA ALA A 323 -1.13 17.09 17.74
C ALA A 323 -0.16 15.91 17.55
N ASN A 324 -0.17 15.30 16.36
CA ASN A 324 0.64 14.12 16.06
C ASN A 324 2.09 14.45 15.62
N MET A 325 2.36 15.65 15.08
CA MET A 325 3.74 16.11 14.80
C MET A 325 4.62 16.11 16.05
N ASN A 326 4.04 16.32 17.23
CA ASN A 326 4.75 16.29 18.51
C ASN A 326 5.24 14.88 18.91
N MET A 327 4.78 13.81 18.24
CA MET A 327 5.21 12.43 18.43
C MET A 327 6.49 12.08 17.64
N GLN A 328 7.08 13.06 16.94
CA GLN A 328 8.41 13.10 16.33
C GLN A 328 8.74 12.12 15.19
N ARG A 329 8.20 10.89 15.13
CA ARG A 329 8.35 10.04 13.93
C ARG A 329 7.47 10.57 12.78
N ASN A 330 7.87 10.31 11.53
CA ASN A 330 7.14 10.65 10.30
C ASN A 330 6.75 12.13 10.18
N ILE A 331 7.47 13.05 10.85
CA ILE A 331 7.14 14.49 10.91
C ILE A 331 6.94 15.13 9.54
N ASN A 332 7.66 14.67 8.50
CA ASN A 332 7.49 15.18 7.14
C ASN A 332 6.19 14.72 6.48
N ASP A 333 5.65 13.55 6.82
CA ASP A 333 4.35 13.08 6.33
C ASP A 333 3.21 13.86 6.99
N TYR A 334 3.33 14.15 8.29
CA TYR A 334 2.43 15.08 8.97
C TYR A 334 2.52 16.51 8.40
N LYS A 335 3.73 16.99 8.06
CA LYS A 335 3.93 18.28 7.37
C LYS A 335 3.29 18.29 5.97
N ASN A 336 3.44 17.23 5.17
CA ASN A 336 2.75 17.10 3.87
C ASN A 336 1.23 17.13 4.06
N TYR A 337 0.70 16.38 5.03
CA TYR A 337 -0.75 16.35 5.31
C TYR A 337 -1.26 17.71 5.79
N LYS A 338 -0.55 18.37 6.72
CA LYS A 338 -0.83 19.72 7.20
C LYS A 338 -0.81 20.74 6.06
N ALA A 339 0.16 20.66 5.14
CA ALA A 339 0.24 21.51 3.96
C ALA A 339 -0.96 21.31 3.02
N ASN A 340 -1.38 20.06 2.79
CA ASN A 340 -2.58 19.75 1.99
C ASN A 340 -3.87 20.30 2.63
N CYS A 341 -3.98 20.27 3.97
CA CYS A 341 -5.08 20.95 4.66
C CYS A 341 -4.98 22.48 4.55
N LEU A 342 -3.79 23.06 4.75
CA LEU A 342 -3.57 24.51 4.62
C LEU A 342 -3.90 25.00 3.20
N SER A 343 -3.64 24.23 2.14
CA SER A 343 -4.03 24.61 0.77
C SER A 343 -5.54 24.72 0.52
N HIS A 344 -6.38 24.21 1.43
CA HIS A 344 -7.84 24.39 1.38
C HIS A 344 -8.35 25.58 2.20
N LEU A 345 -7.44 26.37 2.80
CA LEU A 345 -7.74 27.54 3.65
C LEU A 345 -7.14 28.85 3.12
N LEU A 346 -6.74 28.87 1.85
CA LEU A 346 -6.11 30.03 1.22
C LEU A 346 -7.18 31.13 0.99
N PRO A 347 -6.89 32.41 1.30
CA PRO A 347 -5.56 32.98 1.56
C PRO A 347 -5.07 32.95 3.01
N ASP A 348 -5.94 32.80 4.02
CA ASP A 348 -5.58 33.03 5.44
C ASP A 348 -4.47 32.07 5.96
N SER A 349 -4.36 30.88 5.38
CA SER A 349 -3.34 29.89 5.71
C SER A 349 -1.97 30.11 5.07
N LEU A 350 -1.85 31.11 4.18
CA LEU A 350 -0.80 31.15 3.16
C LEU A 350 0.62 31.14 3.73
N GLN A 351 0.92 31.97 4.73
CA GLN A 351 2.28 32.06 5.30
C GLN A 351 2.72 30.69 5.87
N ALA A 352 1.86 30.03 6.64
CA ALA A 352 2.15 28.71 7.21
C ALA A 352 2.28 27.62 6.13
N LEU A 353 1.62 27.78 4.98
CA LEU A 353 1.82 26.91 3.81
C LEU A 353 3.17 27.17 3.13
N GLU A 354 3.60 28.43 3.02
CA GLU A 354 4.92 28.79 2.45
C GLU A 354 6.06 28.22 3.32
N GLU A 355 5.98 28.41 4.64
CA GLU A 355 6.95 27.91 5.61
C GLU A 355 7.10 26.39 5.55
N ILE A 356 5.99 25.66 5.68
CA ILE A 356 6.01 24.18 5.67
C ILE A 356 6.44 23.64 4.31
N THR A 357 6.04 24.29 3.21
CA THR A 357 6.49 23.88 1.88
C THR A 357 7.99 24.12 1.68
N ALA A 358 8.56 25.19 2.24
CA ALA A 358 10.01 25.41 2.23
C ALA A 358 10.77 24.32 3.00
N GLU A 359 10.25 23.90 4.17
CA GLU A 359 10.81 22.76 4.91
C GLU A 359 10.73 21.45 4.11
N LEU A 360 9.59 21.17 3.46
CA LEU A 360 9.39 19.98 2.64
C LEU A 360 10.29 19.97 1.40
N LYS A 361 10.45 21.11 0.72
CA LYS A 361 11.43 21.30 -0.38
C LYS A 361 12.85 20.96 0.11
N LYS A 362 13.28 21.51 1.25
CA LYS A 362 14.61 21.25 1.84
C LYS A 362 14.80 19.79 2.23
N ALA A 363 13.80 19.17 2.87
CA ALA A 363 13.86 17.78 3.29
C ALA A 363 13.88 16.80 2.10
N PHE A 364 13.22 17.12 0.99
CA PHE A 364 13.30 16.34 -0.25
C PHE A 364 14.71 16.41 -0.86
N VAL A 365 15.32 17.59 -0.90
CA VAL A 365 16.67 17.78 -1.46
C VAL A 365 17.75 17.10 -0.61
N ALA A 366 17.69 17.21 0.73
CA ALA A 366 18.65 16.54 1.61
C ALA A 366 18.59 15.01 1.49
N LYS A 367 17.37 14.42 1.47
CA LYS A 367 17.17 12.99 1.22
C LYS A 367 17.57 12.51 -0.18
N ARG A 368 18.15 13.38 -1.01
CA ARG A 368 18.67 13.09 -2.34
C ARG A 368 20.20 13.11 -2.41
N SER A 369 20.88 13.94 -1.61
CA SER A 369 22.33 13.86 -1.46
C SER A 369 22.74 12.58 -0.74
N ASP A 370 21.92 12.15 0.21
CA ASP A 370 22.23 11.11 1.17
C ASP A 370 21.90 9.72 0.60
N LEU A 371 22.38 9.42 -0.61
CA LEU A 371 22.07 8.20 -1.37
C LEU A 371 22.71 6.89 -0.84
N GLU A 372 23.22 6.91 0.39
CA GLU A 372 23.59 5.73 1.18
C GLU A 372 22.60 5.50 2.34
N GLY A 373 21.33 5.26 2.00
CA GLY A 373 20.42 4.55 2.91
C GLY A 373 19.03 5.16 3.11
N TYR A 374 18.11 4.24 3.41
CA TYR A 374 16.69 4.43 3.69
C TYR A 374 15.90 5.02 2.54
N ASP A 375 15.15 4.14 1.85
CA ASP A 375 14.14 4.49 0.87
C ASP A 375 12.91 5.15 1.56
N ALA A 376 13.12 6.32 2.17
CA ALA A 376 12.08 7.30 2.45
C ALA A 376 11.40 7.73 1.15
N PHE A 377 12.11 7.62 0.02
CA PHE A 377 11.49 7.66 -1.30
C PHE A 377 10.39 6.59 -1.42
N LEU A 378 10.45 5.39 -0.82
CA LEU A 378 9.40 4.34 -0.84
C LEU A 378 8.11 4.78 -0.15
N HIS A 379 8.20 5.39 1.02
CA HIS A 379 7.03 6.00 1.68
C HIS A 379 6.45 7.13 0.81
N TYR A 380 7.31 7.92 0.16
CA TYR A 380 6.91 8.88 -0.88
C TYR A 380 6.50 8.23 -2.22
N LYS A 381 6.85 6.96 -2.53
CA LYS A 381 6.45 6.21 -3.74
C LYS A 381 4.99 5.77 -3.58
N MET A 382 4.58 5.41 -2.36
CA MET A 382 3.17 5.20 -2.00
C MET A 382 2.39 6.51 -1.91
N LYS A 383 3.05 7.62 -1.49
CA LYS A 383 2.47 8.98 -1.42
C LYS A 383 2.85 9.87 -2.62
N ARG A 384 3.09 9.28 -3.79
CA ARG A 384 3.43 10.00 -5.03
C ARG A 384 2.30 10.99 -5.37
N ASN A 385 2.68 12.25 -5.62
CA ASN A 385 1.87 13.45 -5.89
C ASN A 385 1.65 14.43 -4.72
N PHE A 386 1.76 14.06 -3.44
CA PHE A 386 1.35 14.98 -2.35
C PHE A 386 2.13 16.32 -2.34
N LEU A 387 3.46 16.30 -2.47
CA LEU A 387 4.25 17.53 -2.54
C LEU A 387 3.95 18.36 -3.80
N GLN A 388 3.76 17.71 -4.96
CA GLN A 388 3.45 18.44 -6.20
C GLN A 388 2.04 19.05 -6.19
N SER A 389 1.06 18.39 -5.57
CA SER A 389 -0.29 18.97 -5.36
C SER A 389 -0.26 20.15 -4.39
N VAL A 390 0.51 20.07 -3.30
CA VAL A 390 0.73 21.19 -2.38
C VAL A 390 1.34 22.39 -3.10
N LEU A 391 2.37 22.16 -3.93
CA LEU A 391 3.01 23.20 -4.74
C LEU A 391 2.06 23.81 -5.79
N LEU A 392 1.20 22.99 -6.40
CA LEU A 392 0.19 23.41 -7.37
C LEU A 392 -0.84 24.37 -6.77
N GLU A 393 -1.45 24.00 -5.64
CA GLU A 393 -2.47 24.83 -4.99
C GLU A 393 -1.85 26.08 -4.33
N GLN A 394 -0.64 25.98 -3.76
CA GLN A 394 0.12 27.15 -3.31
C GLN A 394 0.38 28.13 -4.47
N ALA A 395 0.80 27.63 -5.64
CA ALA A 395 1.06 28.47 -6.81
C ALA A 395 -0.20 29.13 -7.37
N LYS A 396 -1.36 28.44 -7.32
CA LYS A 396 -2.67 28.99 -7.72
C LYS A 396 -3.07 30.19 -6.87
N ALA A 397 -2.99 30.11 -5.54
CA ALA A 397 -3.38 31.21 -4.66
C ALA A 397 -2.38 32.39 -4.65
N ASN A 398 -1.09 32.09 -4.78
CA ASN A 398 -0.04 33.10 -4.83
C ASN A 398 0.15 33.79 -6.19
N HIS A 399 -0.38 33.18 -7.25
CA HIS A 399 0.03 33.41 -8.64
C HIS A 399 1.55 33.24 -8.91
N LYS A 400 2.30 32.59 -7.99
CA LYS A 400 3.74 32.26 -8.11
C LYS A 400 3.99 31.07 -9.06
N TYR A 401 3.24 31.00 -10.17
CA TYR A 401 3.29 29.90 -11.14
C TYR A 401 4.70 29.65 -11.68
N GLN A 402 5.38 30.69 -12.15
CA GLN A 402 6.70 30.58 -12.80
C GLN A 402 7.80 30.13 -11.83
N GLU A 403 7.76 30.58 -10.57
CA GLU A 403 8.69 30.12 -9.52
C GLU A 403 8.52 28.61 -9.27
N THR A 404 7.27 28.17 -9.12
CA THR A 404 6.94 26.76 -8.92
C THR A 404 7.28 25.90 -10.13
N ILE A 405 7.02 26.37 -11.35
CA ILE A 405 7.43 25.69 -12.60
C ILE A 405 8.96 25.52 -12.63
N SER A 406 9.74 26.56 -12.33
CA SER A 406 11.20 26.46 -12.27
C SER A 406 11.67 25.52 -11.15
N PHE A 407 11.07 25.53 -9.96
CA PHE A 407 11.41 24.56 -8.92
C PHE A 407 11.13 23.12 -9.36
N LEU A 408 9.94 22.85 -9.93
CA LEU A 408 9.57 21.52 -10.44
C LEU A 408 10.49 21.07 -11.58
N ARG A 409 10.81 21.96 -12.54
CA ARG A 409 11.61 21.67 -13.73
C ARG A 409 13.11 21.57 -13.45
N ASP A 410 13.67 22.56 -12.77
CA ASP A 410 15.13 22.77 -12.70
C ASP A 410 15.75 22.23 -11.41
N THR A 411 14.94 22.01 -10.37
CA THR A 411 15.40 21.41 -9.08
C THR A 411 14.86 20.01 -8.89
N LEU A 412 13.53 19.82 -8.95
CA LEU A 412 12.90 18.56 -8.59
C LEU A 412 13.19 17.47 -9.63
N LEU A 413 12.89 17.73 -10.91
CA LEU A 413 13.05 16.80 -12.02
C LEU A 413 14.50 16.49 -12.39
N LYS A 414 15.42 17.44 -12.21
CA LYS A 414 16.80 17.46 -12.72
C LYS A 414 17.50 16.11 -12.61
N ASP A 415 17.67 15.62 -11.38
CA ASP A 415 18.40 14.40 -11.06
C ASP A 415 17.45 13.21 -10.79
N ILE A 416 16.19 13.26 -11.28
CA ILE A 416 15.30 12.09 -11.39
C ILE A 416 15.62 11.43 -12.73
N PRO A 417 15.80 10.10 -12.82
CA PRO A 417 16.01 9.46 -14.10
C PRO A 417 14.89 9.78 -15.11
N GLU A 418 15.26 9.98 -16.37
CA GLU A 418 14.36 10.46 -17.43
C GLU A 418 13.13 9.57 -17.59
N TYR A 419 13.26 8.27 -17.28
CA TYR A 419 12.26 7.22 -17.37
C TYR A 419 11.45 6.98 -16.08
N ASP A 420 11.62 7.74 -14.97
CA ASP A 420 10.86 7.49 -13.73
C ASP A 420 9.35 7.75 -13.89
N MET A 421 8.51 7.16 -13.04
CA MET A 421 7.07 7.46 -12.97
C MET A 421 6.80 8.89 -12.47
N PHE A 422 7.60 9.37 -11.52
CA PHE A 422 7.47 10.68 -10.88
C PHE A 422 7.68 11.85 -11.86
N ARG A 423 8.54 11.67 -12.88
CA ARG A 423 8.76 12.69 -13.91
C ARG A 423 7.46 13.04 -14.64
N GLY A 424 6.75 12.03 -15.14
CA GLY A 424 5.50 12.24 -15.88
C GLY A 424 4.36 12.84 -15.04
N MET A 425 4.27 12.45 -13.76
CA MET A 425 3.33 13.08 -12.80
C MET A 425 3.66 14.55 -12.55
N THR A 426 4.95 14.91 -12.53
CA THR A 426 5.39 16.29 -12.35
C THR A 426 5.18 17.14 -13.61
N TYR A 427 5.38 16.56 -14.80
CA TYR A 427 5.02 17.21 -16.07
C TYR A 427 3.51 17.49 -16.18
N ASP A 428 2.65 16.57 -15.71
CA ASP A 428 1.19 16.76 -15.66
C ASP A 428 0.77 17.99 -14.83
N ILE A 429 1.50 18.24 -13.73
CA ILE A 429 1.27 19.38 -12.82
C ILE A 429 1.91 20.68 -13.36
N ILE A 430 3.08 20.62 -14.00
CA ILE A 430 3.65 21.77 -14.73
C ILE A 430 2.70 22.22 -15.86
N SER A 431 2.07 21.28 -16.57
CA SER A 431 1.04 21.59 -17.57
C SER A 431 -0.13 22.35 -16.95
N GLU A 432 -0.63 21.92 -15.79
CA GLU A 432 -1.73 22.59 -15.10
C GLU A 432 -1.38 24.03 -14.71
N LEU A 433 -0.15 24.27 -14.21
CA LEU A 433 0.33 25.63 -13.92
C LEU A 433 0.36 26.52 -15.18
N PHE A 434 0.71 25.97 -16.34
CA PHE A 434 0.64 26.71 -17.60
C PHE A 434 -0.81 26.97 -18.09
N VAL A 435 -1.77 26.10 -17.76
CA VAL A 435 -3.21 26.37 -18.02
C VAL A 435 -3.70 27.56 -17.19
N GLU A 436 -3.35 27.61 -15.90
CA GLU A 436 -3.70 28.75 -15.03
C GLU A 436 -3.05 30.06 -15.52
N MET A 437 -1.82 30.00 -16.04
CA MET A 437 -1.15 31.11 -16.74
C MET A 437 -1.72 31.45 -18.13
N LYS A 438 -2.74 30.71 -18.61
CA LYS A 438 -3.32 30.78 -19.98
C LYS A 438 -2.32 30.53 -21.12
N ASN A 439 -1.16 29.95 -20.82
CA ASN A 439 -0.15 29.56 -21.80
C ASN A 439 -0.44 28.13 -22.30
N LEU A 440 -1.47 28.01 -23.14
CA LEU A 440 -1.92 26.72 -23.68
C LEU A 440 -0.83 25.99 -24.49
N ASP A 441 0.09 26.73 -25.12
CA ASP A 441 1.22 26.16 -25.87
C ASP A 441 2.17 25.37 -24.94
N SER A 442 2.61 26.00 -23.85
CA SER A 442 3.43 25.31 -22.86
C SER A 442 2.64 24.26 -22.07
N ALA A 443 1.34 24.46 -21.83
CA ALA A 443 0.49 23.42 -21.24
C ALA A 443 0.45 22.16 -22.11
N ASP A 444 0.24 22.31 -23.43
CA ASP A 444 0.28 21.24 -24.44
C ASP A 444 1.64 20.55 -24.46
N ALA A 445 2.74 21.31 -24.44
CA ALA A 445 4.09 20.74 -24.42
C ALA A 445 4.36 19.85 -23.20
N TYR A 446 3.90 20.24 -22.01
CA TYR A 446 4.13 19.48 -20.78
C TYR A 446 3.15 18.32 -20.57
N ILE A 447 1.87 18.43 -20.96
CA ILE A 447 0.96 17.27 -20.94
C ILE A 447 1.38 16.23 -21.99
N PHE A 448 1.94 16.67 -23.13
CA PHE A 448 2.46 15.75 -24.14
C PHE A 448 3.71 15.02 -23.65
N LYS A 449 4.61 15.68 -22.90
CA LYS A 449 5.70 14.99 -22.18
C LYS A 449 5.17 13.99 -21.14
N ALA A 450 4.12 14.33 -20.39
CA ALA A 450 3.48 13.38 -19.47
C ALA A 450 2.86 12.17 -20.22
N TYR A 451 2.26 12.40 -21.40
CA TYR A 451 1.71 11.37 -22.28
C TYR A 451 2.79 10.47 -22.89
N GLN A 452 3.92 11.02 -23.35
CA GLN A 452 5.06 10.24 -23.84
C GLN A 452 5.60 9.25 -22.79
N MET A 453 5.54 9.62 -21.50
CA MET A 453 5.93 8.72 -20.41
C MET A 453 4.88 7.66 -20.06
N PHE A 454 3.62 7.83 -20.48
CA PHE A 454 2.53 6.90 -20.21
C PHE A 454 1.53 6.86 -21.39
N PRO A 455 1.94 6.37 -22.57
CA PRO A 455 1.09 6.33 -23.75
C PRO A 455 -0.22 5.57 -23.46
N GLU A 456 -1.28 5.94 -24.15
CA GLU A 456 -2.63 5.37 -24.04
C GLU A 456 -3.33 5.49 -22.66
N ARG A 457 -2.70 6.06 -21.61
CA ARG A 457 -3.39 6.28 -20.32
C ARG A 457 -4.61 7.19 -20.47
N VAL A 458 -5.79 6.59 -20.32
CA VAL A 458 -7.12 7.22 -20.45
C VAL A 458 -7.24 8.55 -19.70
N ASN A 459 -6.64 8.67 -18.50
CA ASN A 459 -6.71 9.90 -17.72
C ASN A 459 -5.88 11.05 -18.31
N ILE A 460 -4.72 10.76 -18.91
CA ILE A 460 -3.90 11.78 -19.60
C ILE A 460 -4.55 12.16 -20.93
N LYS A 461 -5.08 11.17 -21.68
CA LYS A 461 -5.92 11.42 -22.86
C LYS A 461 -7.12 12.34 -22.52
N LYS A 462 -7.80 12.12 -21.40
CA LYS A 462 -8.87 13.01 -20.90
C LYS A 462 -8.37 14.39 -20.46
N ARG A 463 -7.16 14.50 -19.89
CA ARG A 463 -6.57 15.81 -19.52
C ARG A 463 -6.22 16.66 -20.74
N LEU A 464 -5.64 16.06 -21.79
CA LEU A 464 -5.40 16.71 -23.09
C LEU A 464 -6.68 17.38 -23.63
N LEU A 465 -7.79 16.63 -23.70
CA LEU A 465 -9.08 17.18 -24.13
C LEU A 465 -9.63 18.25 -23.17
N LYS A 466 -9.40 18.11 -21.85
CA LYS A 466 -9.84 19.08 -20.82
C LYS A 466 -9.07 20.40 -20.84
N ILE A 467 -7.85 20.44 -21.39
CA ILE A 467 -7.09 21.69 -21.63
C ILE A 467 -7.82 22.52 -22.70
N HIS A 468 -8.23 21.88 -23.80
CA HIS A 468 -8.96 22.51 -24.91
C HIS A 468 -10.49 22.48 -24.72
N LYS A 469 -10.91 22.72 -23.47
CA LYS A 469 -12.28 22.65 -22.93
C LYS A 469 -13.38 23.32 -23.77
N GLU A 470 -13.02 24.37 -24.51
CA GLU A 470 -13.94 25.19 -25.32
C GLU A 470 -14.29 24.55 -26.67
N ASN A 471 -13.60 23.46 -27.07
CA ASN A 471 -13.76 22.81 -28.35
C ASN A 471 -14.05 21.30 -28.19
N PRO A 472 -15.31 20.91 -27.91
CA PRO A 472 -15.68 19.55 -27.50
C PRO A 472 -15.54 18.48 -28.60
N ASN A 473 -15.23 18.88 -29.84
CA ASN A 473 -15.15 18.00 -31.01
C ASN A 473 -13.69 17.70 -31.46
N ILE A 474 -12.68 17.98 -30.62
CA ILE A 474 -11.29 17.64 -30.93
C ILE A 474 -11.12 16.12 -30.99
N ASP A 475 -10.80 15.60 -32.17
CA ASP A 475 -10.23 14.26 -32.30
C ASP A 475 -8.87 14.23 -31.60
N ILE A 476 -8.74 13.31 -30.65
CA ILE A 476 -7.56 13.19 -29.81
C ILE A 476 -6.36 12.63 -30.55
N ASP A 477 -6.56 11.76 -31.53
CA ASP A 477 -5.44 11.13 -32.24
C ASP A 477 -4.89 12.06 -33.34
N SER A 478 -5.75 12.89 -33.96
CA SER A 478 -5.35 14.09 -34.70
C SER A 478 -4.56 15.08 -33.82
N LYS A 479 -5.05 15.44 -32.61
CA LYS A 479 -4.31 16.35 -31.71
C LYS A 479 -2.98 15.77 -31.23
N ILE A 480 -2.89 14.45 -30.98
CA ILE A 480 -1.62 13.77 -30.70
C ILE A 480 -0.67 13.86 -31.90
N THR A 481 -1.18 13.78 -33.13
CA THR A 481 -0.38 13.94 -34.35
C THR A 481 0.14 15.37 -34.52
N GLU A 482 -0.69 16.39 -34.27
CA GLU A 482 -0.29 17.81 -34.22
C GLU A 482 0.83 18.04 -33.20
N LEU A 483 0.65 17.56 -31.96
CA LEU A 483 1.62 17.69 -30.87
C LEU A 483 2.93 16.95 -31.16
N THR A 484 2.87 15.80 -31.84
CA THR A 484 4.05 15.03 -32.29
C THR A 484 4.89 15.83 -33.29
N ALA A 485 4.25 16.51 -34.24
CA ALA A 485 4.93 17.34 -35.23
C ALA A 485 5.48 18.65 -34.62
N LYS A 486 4.77 19.23 -33.66
CA LYS A 486 5.09 20.52 -33.04
C LYS A 486 6.16 20.43 -31.94
N TYR A 487 6.12 19.37 -31.13
CA TYR A 487 7.07 19.13 -30.05
C TYR A 487 7.90 17.87 -30.38
N PRO A 488 8.96 18.00 -31.21
CA PRO A 488 9.71 16.86 -31.74
C PRO A 488 10.23 15.97 -30.61
N ILE A 489 10.02 14.66 -30.76
CA ILE A 489 10.23 13.69 -29.69
C ILE A 489 11.73 13.54 -29.42
N GLN A 490 12.19 14.11 -28.31
CA GLN A 490 13.46 13.73 -27.70
C GLN A 490 13.27 12.36 -27.03
N GLN A 491 13.44 11.28 -27.81
CA GLN A 491 13.25 9.93 -27.32
C GLN A 491 14.24 9.62 -26.19
N ILE A 492 13.73 9.13 -25.06
CA ILE A 492 14.54 8.78 -23.88
C ILE A 492 15.45 7.60 -24.26
N LYS A 493 16.76 7.85 -24.36
CA LYS A 493 17.76 6.82 -24.59
C LYS A 493 18.19 6.18 -23.29
N LEU A 494 18.04 4.87 -23.23
CA LEU A 494 18.46 4.03 -22.10
C LEU A 494 19.87 3.53 -22.40
N THR A 495 20.87 4.34 -22.05
CA THR A 495 22.30 4.00 -22.19
C THR A 495 22.81 3.26 -20.96
N ASP A 496 23.98 2.64 -21.07
CA ASP A 496 24.71 2.11 -19.90
C ASP A 496 23.96 1.02 -19.12
N PHE A 497 23.09 0.26 -19.82
CA PHE A 497 22.50 -0.96 -19.31
C PHE A 497 23.57 -1.86 -18.67
N PRO A 498 23.34 -2.37 -17.45
CA PRO A 498 24.29 -3.23 -16.78
C PRO A 498 24.38 -4.62 -17.44
N GLU A 499 25.54 -5.27 -17.34
CA GLU A 499 25.76 -6.63 -17.86
C GLU A 499 24.85 -7.64 -17.16
N ILE A 500 23.90 -8.20 -17.91
CA ILE A 500 22.99 -9.24 -17.43
C ILE A 500 23.53 -10.63 -17.73
N GLU A 501 23.18 -11.57 -16.86
CA GLU A 501 23.39 -13.00 -17.02
C GLU A 501 22.03 -13.66 -17.30
N LEU A 502 22.00 -14.58 -18.24
CA LEU A 502 20.79 -15.28 -18.67
C LEU A 502 20.71 -16.69 -18.07
N SER A 503 19.55 -17.35 -18.18
CA SER A 503 19.32 -18.69 -17.63
C SER A 503 20.22 -19.80 -18.22
N ASP A 504 20.84 -19.57 -19.37
CA ASP A 504 21.85 -20.45 -19.99
C ASP A 504 23.29 -20.15 -19.53
N GLY A 505 23.48 -19.18 -18.62
CA GLY A 505 24.78 -18.70 -18.14
C GLY A 505 25.47 -17.73 -19.10
N SER A 506 24.86 -17.38 -20.23
CA SER A 506 25.43 -16.38 -21.14
C SER A 506 25.33 -14.97 -20.55
N LYS A 507 26.38 -14.17 -20.77
CA LYS A 507 26.45 -12.75 -20.41
C LYS A 507 26.07 -11.89 -21.62
N LYS A 508 25.33 -10.80 -21.37
CA LYS A 508 24.82 -9.92 -22.43
C LYS A 508 24.66 -8.49 -21.92
N ASN A 509 24.96 -7.50 -22.75
CA ASN A 509 24.43 -6.16 -22.55
C ASN A 509 23.15 -5.99 -23.38
N ILE A 510 22.10 -5.37 -22.80
CA ILE A 510 20.87 -5.07 -23.54
C ILE A 510 21.13 -4.07 -24.67
N ASN A 511 22.14 -3.19 -24.54
CA ASN A 511 22.55 -2.24 -25.57
C ASN A 511 22.94 -2.91 -26.91
N ASP A 512 23.49 -4.12 -26.87
CA ASP A 512 24.04 -4.80 -28.05
C ASP A 512 22.98 -5.46 -28.92
N VAL A 513 21.80 -5.72 -28.34
CA VAL A 513 20.64 -6.31 -29.02
C VAL A 513 20.19 -5.38 -30.16
N LYS A 514 20.21 -5.83 -31.42
CA LYS A 514 19.86 -5.02 -32.60
C LYS A 514 18.40 -5.20 -33.08
N THR A 515 17.55 -5.69 -32.20
CA THR A 515 16.10 -5.88 -32.35
C THR A 515 15.34 -4.96 -31.40
N THR A 516 14.05 -4.72 -31.66
CA THR A 516 13.14 -4.16 -30.64
C THR A 516 13.12 -5.11 -29.43
N LYS A 517 13.01 -4.55 -28.22
CA LYS A 517 13.28 -5.23 -26.95
C LYS A 517 12.09 -5.02 -26.01
N MET A 518 11.70 -6.04 -25.27
CA MET A 518 10.73 -5.91 -24.18
C MET A 518 11.35 -6.41 -22.88
N ILE A 519 11.64 -5.51 -21.95
CA ILE A 519 12.02 -5.89 -20.58
C ILE A 519 10.73 -6.00 -19.78
N LEU A 520 10.40 -7.21 -19.31
CA LEU A 520 9.16 -7.54 -18.62
C LEU A 520 9.47 -8.00 -17.19
N PHE A 521 9.03 -7.20 -16.23
CA PHE A 521 9.10 -7.49 -14.80
C PHE A 521 7.86 -8.30 -14.40
N SER A 522 8.07 -9.54 -13.95
CA SER A 522 7.01 -10.56 -13.77
C SER A 522 7.29 -11.51 -12.62
N SER A 523 6.21 -12.01 -11.99
CA SER A 523 6.26 -13.08 -10.99
C SER A 523 5.22 -14.17 -11.27
N VAL A 524 5.51 -15.41 -10.91
CA VAL A 524 4.55 -16.54 -10.99
C VAL A 524 3.45 -16.49 -9.93
N SER A 525 3.64 -15.79 -8.81
CA SER A 525 2.56 -15.60 -7.82
C SER A 525 1.49 -14.60 -8.29
N CYS A 526 1.73 -13.92 -9.41
CA CYS A 526 0.90 -12.87 -9.97
C CYS A 526 0.01 -13.41 -11.11
N SER A 527 -1.27 -13.69 -10.81
CA SER A 527 -2.26 -14.11 -11.81
C SER A 527 -2.35 -13.16 -13.04
N PRO A 528 -2.37 -11.82 -12.89
CA PRO A 528 -2.29 -10.89 -14.03
C PRO A 528 -1.05 -11.08 -14.92
N CYS A 529 0.10 -11.45 -14.34
CA CYS A 529 1.37 -11.60 -15.06
C CYS A 529 1.33 -12.82 -16.00
N HIS A 530 0.68 -13.92 -15.59
CA HIS A 530 0.51 -15.10 -16.44
C HIS A 530 -0.41 -14.84 -17.64
N GLN A 531 -1.44 -14.01 -17.50
CA GLN A 531 -2.28 -13.60 -18.63
C GLN A 531 -1.54 -12.62 -19.56
N LEU A 532 -0.82 -11.63 -19.02
CA LEU A 532 -0.01 -10.70 -19.81
C LEU A 532 1.00 -11.45 -20.72
N LEU A 533 1.65 -12.50 -20.21
CA LEU A 533 2.56 -13.34 -21.01
C LEU A 533 1.86 -14.07 -22.16
N LYS A 534 0.62 -14.53 -21.97
CA LYS A 534 -0.19 -15.12 -23.05
C LYS A 534 -0.55 -14.09 -24.10
N ASP A 535 -0.94 -12.89 -23.68
CA ASP A 535 -1.32 -11.78 -24.58
C ASP A 535 -0.10 -11.31 -25.41
N ILE A 536 1.08 -11.19 -24.79
CA ILE A 536 2.35 -10.89 -25.48
C ILE A 536 2.70 -11.98 -26.51
N LYS A 537 2.57 -13.26 -26.15
CA LYS A 537 2.83 -14.39 -27.06
C LYS A 537 1.86 -14.39 -28.24
N ALA A 538 0.57 -14.16 -28.01
CA ALA A 538 -0.46 -14.05 -29.05
C ALA A 538 -0.25 -12.82 -29.96
N ALA A 539 0.14 -11.67 -29.39
CA ALA A 539 0.44 -10.47 -30.16
C ALA A 539 1.66 -10.66 -31.08
N LYS A 540 2.75 -11.26 -30.58
CA LYS A 540 3.94 -11.56 -31.38
C LYS A 540 3.64 -12.55 -32.51
N GLN A 541 2.78 -13.54 -32.27
CA GLN A 541 2.37 -14.51 -33.31
C GLN A 541 1.62 -13.86 -34.49
N LYS A 542 1.09 -12.64 -34.33
CA LYS A 542 0.38 -11.90 -35.39
C LYS A 542 1.21 -10.80 -36.03
N SER A 543 2.11 -10.14 -35.28
CA SER A 543 2.77 -8.91 -35.74
C SER A 543 3.90 -9.14 -36.74
N ASN A 544 4.36 -10.38 -36.93
CA ASN A 544 5.61 -10.73 -37.63
C ASN A 544 6.87 -9.99 -37.09
N GLY A 545 6.76 -9.37 -35.91
CA GLY A 545 7.77 -8.48 -35.36
C GLY A 545 8.95 -9.22 -34.72
N ASN A 546 10.16 -8.85 -35.12
CA ASN A 546 11.39 -9.38 -34.51
C ASN A 546 11.69 -8.68 -33.17
N ILE A 547 10.86 -8.98 -32.16
CA ILE A 547 11.05 -8.51 -30.78
C ILE A 547 11.72 -9.56 -29.89
N THR A 548 12.70 -9.11 -29.10
CA THR A 548 13.41 -9.91 -28.09
C THR A 548 12.85 -9.60 -26.70
N ILE A 549 12.47 -10.61 -25.92
CA ILE A 549 11.85 -10.43 -24.61
C ILE A 549 12.86 -10.82 -23.52
N PHE A 550 13.11 -9.93 -22.57
CA PHE A 550 13.87 -10.17 -21.36
C PHE A 550 12.91 -10.24 -20.17
N VAL A 551 12.75 -11.43 -19.59
CA VAL A 551 11.93 -11.61 -18.40
C VAL A 551 12.80 -11.38 -17.17
N VAL A 552 12.50 -10.31 -16.46
CA VAL A 552 13.06 -9.99 -15.15
C VAL A 552 12.13 -10.56 -14.10
N THR A 553 12.65 -11.46 -13.27
CA THR A 553 11.86 -12.20 -12.29
C THR A 553 12.71 -12.51 -11.07
N LEU A 554 12.09 -12.46 -9.88
CA LEU A 554 12.71 -12.81 -8.59
C LEU A 554 12.21 -14.18 -8.09
N ASP A 555 11.73 -15.02 -9.00
CA ASP A 555 11.23 -16.38 -8.73
C ASP A 555 12.20 -17.43 -9.28
N ASN A 556 11.99 -18.73 -8.97
CA ASN A 556 12.94 -19.77 -9.38
C ASN A 556 12.90 -20.01 -10.90
N ILE A 557 14.01 -19.70 -11.57
CA ILE A 557 14.19 -19.89 -13.02
C ILE A 557 13.99 -21.34 -13.44
N GLU A 558 14.38 -22.33 -12.63
CA GLU A 558 14.14 -23.75 -12.93
C GLU A 558 12.66 -24.14 -12.91
N GLU A 559 11.84 -23.42 -12.14
CA GLU A 559 10.39 -23.63 -12.09
C GLU A 559 9.69 -22.89 -13.23
N LEU A 560 10.17 -21.69 -13.58
CA LEU A 560 9.71 -20.97 -14.77
C LEU A 560 10.01 -21.74 -16.06
N LEU A 561 11.18 -22.39 -16.14
CA LEU A 561 11.57 -23.30 -17.23
C LEU A 561 10.76 -24.61 -17.30
N LYS A 562 9.79 -24.82 -16.40
CA LYS A 562 8.77 -25.90 -16.51
C LYS A 562 7.47 -25.44 -17.17
N LEU A 563 7.32 -24.14 -17.47
CA LEU A 563 6.08 -23.53 -17.98
C LEU A 563 6.21 -23.04 -19.43
N ASP A 564 5.28 -23.42 -20.31
CA ASP A 564 5.31 -23.13 -21.76
C ASP A 564 5.14 -21.64 -22.14
N ALA A 565 4.81 -20.79 -21.16
CA ALA A 565 4.84 -19.34 -21.29
C ALA A 565 6.27 -18.80 -21.38
N TYR A 566 7.23 -19.44 -20.71
CA TYR A 566 8.63 -19.01 -20.62
C TYR A 566 9.57 -19.80 -21.55
N ARG A 567 9.18 -21.00 -22.00
CA ARG A 567 9.89 -21.82 -22.99
C ARG A 567 9.68 -21.34 -24.43
N ASN A 568 10.40 -20.31 -24.88
CA ASN A 568 10.38 -19.85 -26.28
C ASN A 568 11.73 -19.20 -26.67
N ASP A 569 12.20 -19.42 -27.91
CA ASP A 569 13.53 -19.03 -28.44
C ASP A 569 13.86 -17.51 -28.39
N TYR A 570 12.86 -16.68 -28.08
CA TYR A 570 12.93 -15.22 -28.04
C TYR A 570 12.73 -14.64 -26.64
N THR A 571 12.59 -15.51 -25.63
CA THR A 571 12.33 -15.15 -24.23
C THR A 571 13.52 -15.53 -23.37
N PHE A 572 14.34 -14.55 -23.03
CA PHE A 572 15.51 -14.71 -22.17
C PHE A 572 15.12 -14.45 -20.71
N LEU A 573 15.25 -15.46 -19.85
CA LEU A 573 15.10 -15.30 -18.40
C LEU A 573 16.39 -14.67 -17.83
N VAL A 574 16.26 -13.57 -17.10
CA VAL A 574 17.42 -12.87 -16.50
C VAL A 574 17.74 -13.45 -15.12
N LYS A 575 18.93 -14.02 -14.97
CA LYS A 575 19.44 -14.69 -13.77
C LYS A 575 19.95 -13.73 -12.69
N ASN A 576 20.36 -12.52 -13.08
CA ASN A 576 20.74 -11.43 -12.17
C ASN A 576 19.77 -10.23 -12.24
N PRO A 577 18.46 -10.46 -11.96
CA PRO A 577 17.38 -9.49 -12.22
C PRO A 577 17.60 -8.13 -11.54
N HIS A 578 18.29 -8.13 -10.40
CA HIS A 578 18.64 -6.98 -9.59
C HIS A 578 19.16 -5.78 -10.37
N LYS A 579 20.09 -6.03 -11.30
CA LYS A 579 20.75 -4.95 -12.04
C LYS A 579 19.75 -4.14 -12.85
N LEU A 580 18.76 -4.80 -13.45
CA LEU A 580 17.68 -4.16 -14.21
C LEU A 580 16.60 -3.53 -13.32
N ILE A 581 16.34 -4.10 -12.14
CA ILE A 581 15.38 -3.55 -11.18
C ILE A 581 15.91 -2.21 -10.63
N GLN A 582 17.18 -2.19 -10.21
CA GLN A 582 17.89 -1.00 -9.74
C GLN A 582 18.00 0.03 -10.88
N TYR A 583 18.53 -0.36 -12.04
CA TYR A 583 18.74 0.53 -13.19
C TYR A 583 17.43 1.14 -13.73
N LEU A 584 16.28 0.44 -13.72
CA LEU A 584 15.00 1.00 -14.18
C LEU A 584 14.08 1.52 -13.05
N ASN A 585 14.50 1.46 -11.78
CA ASN A 585 13.73 1.83 -10.57
C ASN A 585 12.30 1.24 -10.53
N VAL A 586 12.18 -0.07 -10.80
CA VAL A 586 10.87 -0.73 -11.01
C VAL A 586 10.39 -1.45 -9.75
N PRO A 587 9.20 -1.11 -9.19
CA PRO A 587 8.65 -1.85 -8.06
C PRO A 587 8.17 -3.24 -8.47
N PHE A 588 8.50 -4.26 -7.69
CA PHE A 588 8.08 -5.66 -7.94
C PHE A 588 6.65 -5.97 -7.46
N THR A 589 5.75 -4.98 -7.49
CA THR A 589 4.33 -5.04 -7.10
C THR A 589 3.46 -5.79 -8.10
N THR A 590 3.71 -5.52 -9.38
CA THR A 590 2.72 -5.65 -10.46
C THR A 590 3.47 -5.82 -11.77
N PRO A 591 2.87 -6.50 -12.77
CA PRO A 591 3.52 -6.71 -14.06
C PRO A 591 3.85 -5.36 -14.67
N SER A 592 5.12 -5.14 -14.98
CA SER A 592 5.61 -3.86 -15.51
C SER A 592 6.53 -4.12 -16.69
N TYR A 593 6.48 -3.27 -17.71
CA TYR A 593 7.24 -3.50 -18.95
C TYR A 593 7.85 -2.22 -19.50
N PHE A 594 8.94 -2.39 -20.24
CA PHE A 594 9.61 -1.36 -21.04
C PHE A 594 9.83 -1.94 -22.44
N ILE A 595 9.25 -1.32 -23.46
CA ILE A 595 9.49 -1.63 -24.88
C ILE A 595 10.48 -0.59 -25.40
N ILE A 596 11.60 -1.07 -25.96
CA ILE A 596 12.78 -0.30 -26.31
C ILE A 596 13.15 -0.61 -27.76
N SER A 597 13.49 0.40 -28.55
CA SER A 597 13.93 0.22 -29.94
C SER A 597 15.27 -0.52 -30.03
N LYS A 598 15.61 -0.98 -31.24
CA LYS A 598 16.95 -1.47 -31.60
C LYS A 598 18.08 -0.47 -31.25
N ASP A 599 17.76 0.82 -31.23
CA ASP A 599 18.67 1.96 -31.01
C ASP A 599 18.65 2.47 -29.54
N ASN A 600 18.12 1.65 -28.62
CA ASN A 600 18.01 1.90 -27.17
C ASN A 600 17.05 3.04 -26.77
N GLU A 601 16.09 3.39 -27.62
CA GLU A 601 15.09 4.44 -27.37
C GLU A 601 13.82 3.84 -26.73
N LEU A 602 13.30 4.46 -25.66
CA LEU A 602 12.09 4.00 -24.98
C LEU A 602 10.83 4.28 -25.81
N ILE A 603 10.26 3.24 -26.43
CA ILE A 603 9.04 3.30 -27.24
C ILE A 603 7.79 3.36 -26.35
N SER A 604 7.76 2.58 -25.26
CA SER A 604 6.61 2.51 -24.35
C SER A 604 7.01 1.92 -23.00
N LYS A 605 6.32 2.31 -21.93
CA LYS A 605 6.39 1.63 -20.63
C LYS A 605 5.00 1.49 -20.01
N GLY A 606 4.80 0.44 -19.22
CA GLY A 606 3.56 0.17 -18.49
C GLY A 606 3.79 -0.49 -17.14
N GLY A 607 2.76 -0.50 -16.31
CA GLY A 607 2.78 -1.06 -14.96
C GLY A 607 1.36 -1.34 -14.48
N GLY A 608 1.12 -2.56 -14.02
CA GLY A 608 -0.20 -3.16 -13.91
C GLY A 608 -0.67 -3.80 -15.22
N TYR A 609 -1.59 -4.75 -15.12
CA TYR A 609 -2.29 -5.35 -16.27
C TYR A 609 -3.79 -5.37 -15.96
N ASP A 610 -4.56 -4.61 -16.74
CA ASP A 610 -6.02 -4.69 -16.79
C ASP A 610 -6.40 -5.41 -18.08
N LYS A 611 -7.09 -6.55 -17.95
CA LYS A 611 -7.55 -7.38 -19.07
C LYS A 611 -8.54 -6.66 -20.00
N ASN A 612 -9.18 -5.59 -19.52
CA ASN A 612 -10.14 -4.79 -20.29
C ASN A 612 -9.43 -3.68 -21.08
N ALA A 613 -8.35 -3.12 -20.53
CA ALA A 613 -7.43 -2.23 -21.23
C ALA A 613 -6.58 -3.04 -22.23
N LYS A 614 -7.13 -3.29 -23.43
CA LYS A 614 -6.45 -3.95 -24.55
C LYS A 614 -5.20 -3.16 -25.00
N LEU A 615 -4.07 -3.36 -24.32
CA LEU A 615 -2.76 -2.90 -24.75
C LEU A 615 -2.46 -3.49 -26.14
N GLN A 616 -2.35 -2.64 -27.14
CA GLN A 616 -2.21 -3.06 -28.54
C GLN A 616 -0.77 -3.44 -28.85
N PHE A 617 -0.24 -4.46 -28.17
CA PHE A 617 1.10 -5.00 -28.39
C PHE A 617 1.38 -5.33 -29.87
N GLU A 618 0.35 -5.76 -30.61
CA GLU A 618 0.40 -5.97 -32.07
C GLU A 618 0.88 -4.73 -32.85
N ASN A 619 0.51 -3.53 -32.40
CA ASN A 619 0.88 -2.22 -32.97
C ASN A 619 2.17 -1.62 -32.37
N LEU A 620 2.69 -2.22 -31.29
CA LEU A 620 3.96 -1.85 -30.66
C LEU A 620 5.12 -2.75 -31.08
N PHE A 621 4.82 -3.96 -31.58
CA PHE A 621 5.81 -4.93 -32.08
C PHE A 621 6.05 -4.83 -33.60
N SER A 622 5.28 -3.99 -34.30
CA SER A 622 5.44 -3.65 -35.72
C SER A 622 6.25 -2.36 -35.95
N LYS A 623 6.94 -1.88 -34.90
CA LYS A 623 7.81 -0.69 -34.86
C LYS A 623 9.22 -1.06 -34.39
#